data_AF-A0A537GEV6-F1
#
_entry.id   AF-A0A537GEV6-F1
#
_cell.length_a   1.000
_cell.length_b   1.000
_cell.length_c   1.000
_cell.angle_alpha   90.00
_cell.angle_beta   90.00
_cell.angle_gamma   90.00
#
_symmetry.space_group_name_H-M   'P 1'
#
loop_
_entity.id
_entity.type
_entity.pdbx_description
1 polymer ?
#
loop_
_entity_poly.entity_id
_entity_poly.type
_entity_poly.pdbx_seq_one_letter_code
_entity_poly.pdbx_strand_id
1 'polypeptide(L)'
;MTPPYHPRAHISGMRNVNRGLASRSKIIEAMEKGKTRVIEISEKAGLTESCVSHHLKLLLKQRVVSSAAVGRGNRWTLTQYGQEKLG
;
A
#
# COMPACT_ATOMS: atom_id res chain seq x y z
N MET A 1 0.96 -1.24 22.90
CA MET A 1 1.28 0.05 22.23
C MET A 1 1.15 -0.18 20.73
N THR A 2 0.18 0.43 20.06
CA THR A 2 0.02 0.28 18.60
C THR A 2 1.15 1.03 17.90
N PRO A 3 1.89 0.41 16.97
CA PRO A 3 2.90 1.13 16.20
C PRO A 3 2.28 2.36 15.51
N PRO A 4 2.99 3.51 15.44
CA PRO A 4 2.44 4.72 14.81
C PRO A 4 2.18 4.56 13.31
N TYR A 5 2.74 3.51 12.69
CA TYR A 5 2.60 3.17 11.29
C TYR A 5 2.38 1.67 11.12
N HIS A 6 1.62 1.30 10.10
CA HIS A 6 1.42 -0.10 9.71
C HIS A 6 2.77 -0.78 9.41
N PRO A 7 3.09 -1.97 9.97
CA PRO A 7 4.39 -2.60 9.81
C PRO A 7 4.76 -2.81 8.34
N ARG A 8 3.80 -3.28 7.54
CA ARG A 8 3.93 -3.48 6.07
C ARG A 8 4.10 -2.20 5.24
N ALA A 9 4.14 -1.02 5.87
CA ALA A 9 4.41 0.26 5.19
C ALA A 9 5.90 0.54 4.99
N HIS A 10 6.82 -0.22 5.60
CA HIS A 10 8.26 0.00 5.42
C HIS A 10 8.77 -0.55 4.09
N ILE A 11 9.63 0.22 3.43
CA ILE A 11 10.27 -0.15 2.16
C ILE A 11 11.77 -0.37 2.43
N SER A 12 12.29 -1.53 2.04
CA SER A 12 13.72 -1.83 2.13
C SER A 12 14.52 -1.07 1.06
N GLY A 13 15.77 -0.71 1.38
CA GLY A 13 16.67 -0.04 0.45
C GLY A 13 16.41 1.47 0.25
N MET A 14 15.56 2.09 1.07
CA MET A 14 15.36 3.54 1.08
C MET A 14 15.06 4.08 2.48
N ARG A 15 15.23 5.39 2.66
CA ARG A 15 14.85 6.07 3.91
C ARG A 15 13.33 6.07 4.07
N ASN A 16 12.84 5.57 5.20
CA ASN A 16 11.42 5.56 5.55
C ASN A 16 11.05 6.82 6.35
N VAL A 17 10.75 7.92 5.65
CA VAL A 17 10.32 9.17 6.28
C VAL A 17 8.85 9.13 6.73
N ASN A 18 8.51 9.87 7.79
CA ASN A 18 7.18 9.89 8.41
C ASN A 18 6.02 10.10 7.43
N ARG A 19 6.15 11.06 6.50
CA ARG A 19 5.09 11.33 5.50
C ARG A 19 4.84 10.12 4.60
N GLY A 20 5.90 9.45 4.15
CA GLY A 20 5.80 8.27 3.30
C GLY A 20 5.25 7.06 4.05
N LEU A 21 5.66 6.88 5.31
CA LEU A 21 5.12 5.84 6.18
C LEU A 21 3.63 6.04 6.41
N ALA A 22 3.21 7.25 6.79
CA ALA A 22 1.81 7.59 7.01
C ALA A 22 0.93 7.31 5.77
N SER A 23 1.35 7.75 4.59
CA SER A 23 0.59 7.48 3.35
C SER A 23 0.45 5.99 3.06
N ARG A 24 1.54 5.21 3.19
CA ARG A 24 1.49 3.76 2.96
C ARG A 24 0.67 3.02 4.01
N SER A 25 0.71 3.43 5.27
CA SER A 25 -0.16 2.87 6.32
C SER A 25 -1.64 3.07 5.98
N LYS A 26 -2.05 4.29 5.64
CA LYS A 26 -3.44 4.59 5.26
C LYS A 26 -3.90 3.79 4.03
N ILE A 27 -3.01 3.61 3.06
CA ILE A 27 -3.30 2.78 1.87
C ILE A 27 -3.53 1.32 2.26
N ILE A 28 -2.64 0.74 3.08
CA ILE A 28 -2.79 -0.66 3.52
C ILE A 28 -4.07 -0.83 4.33
N GLU A 29 -4.35 0.05 5.29
CA GLU A 29 -5.60 0.01 6.08
C GLU A 29 -6.86 0.18 5.23
N ALA A 30 -6.81 0.96 4.14
CA ALA A 30 -7.91 1.06 3.19
C ALA A 30 -8.12 -0.26 2.43
N MET A 31 -7.03 -0.93 2.04
CA MET A 31 -7.08 -2.22 1.36
C MET A 31 -7.53 -3.35 2.29
N GLU A 32 -7.15 -3.33 3.58
CA GLU A 32 -7.67 -4.26 4.60
C GLU A 32 -9.19 -4.16 4.76
N LYS A 33 -9.76 -2.98 4.47
CA LYS A 33 -11.21 -2.72 4.42
C LYS A 33 -11.82 -3.06 3.05
N GLY A 34 -11.10 -3.80 2.21
CA GLY A 34 -11.58 -4.33 0.93
C GLY A 34 -11.53 -3.36 -0.25
N LYS A 35 -10.87 -2.20 -0.13
CA LYS A 35 -10.73 -1.27 -1.26
C LYS A 35 -9.66 -1.77 -2.22
N THR A 36 -9.97 -1.86 -3.51
CA THR A 36 -9.08 -2.50 -4.50
C THR A 36 -8.76 -1.61 -5.69
N ARG A 37 -9.55 -0.57 -5.94
CA ARG A 37 -9.29 0.40 -7.01
C ARG A 37 -8.61 1.63 -6.44
N VAL A 38 -7.76 2.28 -7.24
CA VAL A 38 -7.04 3.50 -6.81
C VAL A 38 -7.99 4.57 -6.29
N ILE A 39 -9.10 4.83 -6.99
CA ILE A 39 -10.12 5.81 -6.57
C ILE A 39 -10.75 5.46 -5.21
N GLU A 40 -11.10 4.20 -4.99
CA GLU A 40 -11.69 3.73 -3.73
C GLU A 40 -10.69 3.82 -2.56
N ILE A 41 -9.42 3.49 -2.84
CA ILE A 41 -8.34 3.57 -1.87
C ILE A 41 -8.04 5.04 -1.55
N SER A 42 -8.01 5.93 -2.54
CA SER A 42 -7.76 7.37 -2.34
C SER A 42 -8.84 8.03 -1.51
N GLU A 43 -10.11 7.76 -1.81
CA GLU A 43 -11.24 8.24 -1.03
C GLU A 43 -11.14 7.76 0.42
N LYS A 44 -10.88 6.47 0.63
CA LYS A 44 -10.82 5.90 1.99
C LYS A 44 -9.60 6.38 2.78
N ALA A 45 -8.47 6.57 2.11
CA ALA A 45 -7.21 7.00 2.72
C ALA A 45 -7.12 8.53 2.91
N GLY A 46 -8.00 9.31 2.29
CA GLY A 46 -7.90 10.77 2.26
C GLY A 46 -6.63 11.26 1.56
N LEU A 47 -6.27 10.61 0.46
CA LEU A 47 -5.08 10.89 -0.35
C LEU A 47 -5.48 11.17 -1.80
N THR A 48 -4.60 11.77 -2.59
CA THR A 48 -4.83 11.88 -4.04
C THR A 48 -4.56 10.55 -4.75
N GLU A 49 -5.24 10.29 -5.87
CA GLU A 49 -5.02 9.08 -6.68
C GLU A 49 -3.57 8.92 -7.15
N SER A 50 -2.90 10.04 -7.44
CA SER A 50 -1.47 10.04 -7.82
C SER A 50 -0.58 9.59 -6.67
N CYS A 51 -0.85 10.06 -5.44
CA CYS A 51 -0.14 9.64 -4.22
C CYS A 51 -0.35 8.14 -3.96
N VAL A 52 -1.60 7.67 -4.07
CA VAL A 52 -1.96 6.26 -3.93
C VAL A 52 -1.25 5.41 -4.98
N SER A 53 -1.32 5.79 -6.26
CA SER A 53 -0.68 5.05 -7.36
C SER A 53 0.83 4.97 -7.20
N HIS A 54 1.48 6.05 -6.77
CA HIS A 54 2.92 6.07 -6.48
C HIS A 54 3.27 5.07 -5.38
N HIS A 55 2.54 5.10 -4.26
CA HIS A 55 2.83 4.23 -3.12
C HIS A 55 2.46 2.76 -3.37
N LEU A 56 1.40 2.47 -4.12
CA LEU A 56 1.08 1.10 -4.55
C LEU A 56 2.21 0.48 -5.39
N LYS A 57 2.85 1.25 -6.27
CA LYS A 57 4.04 0.79 -7.01
C LYS A 57 5.23 0.47 -6.10
N LEU A 58 5.44 1.25 -5.04
CA LEU A 58 6.49 0.95 -4.06
C LEU A 58 6.17 -0.33 -3.26
N LEU A 59 4.91 -0.46 -2.81
CA LEU A 59 4.44 -1.65 -2.10
C LEU A 59 4.49 -2.90 -2.98
N LEU A 60 4.24 -2.76 -4.29
CA LEU A 60 4.36 -3.84 -5.28
C LEU A 60 5.80 -4.34 -5.38
N LYS A 61 6.79 -3.42 -5.44
CA LYS A 61 8.22 -3.78 -5.43
C LYS A 61 8.62 -4.55 -4.17
N GLN A 62 7.95 -4.28 -3.04
CA GLN A 62 8.14 -5.00 -1.78
C GLN A 62 7.25 -6.24 -1.64
N ARG A 63 6.50 -6.61 -2.69
CA ARG A 63 5.54 -7.72 -2.69
C ARG A 63 4.48 -7.63 -1.59
N VAL A 64 4.20 -6.44 -1.07
CA VAL A 64 3.14 -6.19 -0.07
C VAL A 64 1.76 -6.19 -0.73
N VAL A 65 1.69 -5.77 -1.99
CA VAL A 65 0.49 -5.82 -2.83
C VAL A 65 0.80 -6.56 -4.13
N SER A 66 -0.24 -7.07 -4.77
CA SER A 66 -0.25 -7.48 -6.18
C SER A 66 -1.20 -6.57 -6.98
N SER A 67 -1.05 -6.56 -8.30
CA SER A 67 -1.91 -5.83 -9.23
C SER A 67 -2.33 -6.76 -10.37
N ALA A 68 -3.62 -6.74 -10.71
CA ALA A 68 -4.16 -7.41 -11.88
C ALA A 68 -4.88 -6.39 -12.77
N ALA A 69 -4.64 -6.47 -14.08
CA ALA A 69 -5.37 -5.67 -15.05
C ALA A 69 -6.83 -6.17 -15.13
N VAL A 70 -7.78 -5.24 -14.99
CA VAL A 70 -9.22 -5.51 -15.08
C VAL A 70 -9.85 -4.42 -15.94
N GLY A 71 -10.15 -4.75 -17.20
CA GLY A 71 -10.61 -3.79 -18.19
C GLY A 71 -9.58 -2.69 -18.43
N ARG A 72 -9.99 -1.42 -18.29
CA ARG A 72 -9.11 -0.25 -18.47
C ARG A 72 -8.32 0.16 -17.23
N GLY A 73 -8.42 -0.59 -16.13
CA GLY A 73 -7.78 -0.25 -14.85
C GLY A 73 -7.10 -1.43 -14.18
N ASN A 74 -6.54 -1.18 -13.00
CA ASN A 74 -5.91 -2.21 -12.16
C ASN A 74 -6.74 -2.44 -10.88
N ARG A 75 -6.87 -3.70 -10.49
CA ARG A 75 -7.26 -4.08 -9.13
C ARG A 75 -6.03 -4.46 -8.33
N TRP A 76 -5.94 -3.90 -7.13
CA TRP A 76 -4.87 -4.10 -6.18
C TRP A 76 -5.35 -4.99 -5.03
N THR A 77 -4.51 -5.91 -4.59
CA THR A 77 -4.82 -6.84 -3.50
C THR A 77 -3.63 -6.96 -2.57
N LEU A 78 -3.88 -7.07 -1.26
CA LEU A 78 -2.81 -7.37 -0.30
C LEU A 78 -2.36 -8.82 -0.49
N THR A 79 -1.06 -9.03 -0.54
CA THR A 79 -0.50 -10.39 -0.56
C THR A 79 -0.49 -10.98 0.85
N GLN A 80 -0.42 -12.31 0.96
CA GLN A 80 -0.13 -12.98 2.23
C GLN A 80 1.38 -12.99 2.56
N TYR A 81 2.23 -12.88 1.55
CA TYR A 81 3.70 -13.06 1.62
C TYR A 81 4.53 -11.77 1.77
N GLY A 82 3.90 -10.60 1.87
CA GLY A 82 4.63 -9.33 2.01
C GLY A 82 5.35 -9.22 3.36
N GLN A 83 6.50 -8.54 3.43
CA GLN A 83 7.33 -8.39 4.65
C GLN A 83 7.65 -9.65 5.45
N GLU A 84 7.44 -10.85 4.92
CA GLU A 84 8.15 -12.02 5.42
C GLU A 84 9.62 -11.87 5.00
N LYS A 85 10.50 -11.78 5.99
CA LYS A 85 11.86 -12.25 5.77
C LYS A 85 11.73 -13.76 5.59
N LEU A 86 12.08 -14.27 4.41
CA LEU A 86 12.59 -15.63 4.35
C LEU A 86 13.73 -15.66 5.37
N GLY A 87 13.57 -16.50 6.41
CA GLY A 87 14.53 -16.68 7.49
C GLY A 87 15.92 -17.02 6.98
#